data_AF-A0A7Y2XR42-F1
#
_entry.id   AF-A0A7Y2XR42-F1
#
_cell.length_a   1.000
_cell.length_b   1.000
_cell.length_c   1.000
_cell.angle_alpha   90.00
_cell.angle_beta   90.00
_cell.angle_gamma   90.00
#
_symmetry.space_group_name_H-M   'P 1'
#
loop_
_entity.id
_entity.type
_entity.pdbx_description
1 polymer ?
#
loop_
_entity_poly.entity_id
_entity_poly.type
_entity_poly.pdbx_seq_one_letter_code
_entity_poly.pdbx_strand_id
1 'polypeptide(L)'
;MQTKKTSAMAAGLIAGIIILASGLPAAGQGQFDPRNIENGSIIPDEDWGEQPLIVKLQDGRWFCVLTTGRGKEGSDSQHIVYTISSDKGKTWMPLRDIEPA
;
A
#
# COMPACT_ATOMS: atom_id res chain seq x y z
N MET A 1 12.95 75.07 20.59
CA MET A 1 12.79 73.63 20.90
C MET A 1 11.33 73.43 21.28
N GLN A 2 10.50 73.06 20.29
CA GLN A 2 9.03 73.08 20.36
C GLN A 2 8.48 71.78 20.99
N THR A 3 7.38 71.95 21.72
CA THR A 3 6.67 70.99 22.57
C THR A 3 5.76 70.03 21.80
N LYS A 4 5.54 68.87 22.44
CA LYS A 4 4.67 67.71 22.12
C LYS A 4 3.41 68.00 21.30
N LYS A 5 3.09 67.08 20.37
CA LYS A 5 1.71 66.65 20.07
C LYS A 5 1.66 65.12 20.04
N THR A 6 0.81 64.59 20.91
CA THR A 6 0.34 63.20 20.96
C THR A 6 -0.56 62.90 19.76
N SER A 7 -0.48 61.69 19.20
CA SER A 7 -1.54 61.12 18.35
C SER A 7 -1.87 59.71 18.83
N ALA A 8 -3.17 59.41 18.82
CA ALA A 8 -3.79 58.29 19.48
C ALA A 8 -4.11 57.13 18.50
N MET A 9 -4.26 55.95 19.10
CA MET A 9 -5.10 54.80 18.72
C MET A 9 -4.99 54.19 17.31
N ALA A 10 -4.60 52.93 17.28
CA ALA A 10 -5.28 51.91 16.48
C ALA A 10 -5.16 50.54 17.20
N ALA A 11 -6.13 50.24 18.06
CA ALA A 11 -6.35 48.90 18.56
C ALA A 11 -7.02 48.09 17.45
N GLY A 12 -6.22 47.33 16.68
CA GLY A 12 -6.74 46.41 15.68
C GLY A 12 -7.30 45.15 16.35
N LEU A 13 -8.61 45.11 16.54
CA LEU A 13 -9.36 43.89 16.83
C LEU A 13 -9.24 42.94 15.62
N ILE A 14 -8.45 41.87 15.72
CA ILE A 14 -8.58 40.74 14.79
C ILE A 14 -9.70 39.87 15.35
N ALA A 15 -10.92 40.13 14.88
CA ALA A 15 -12.08 39.30 15.18
C ALA A 15 -11.84 37.88 14.63
N GLY A 16 -11.86 36.91 15.54
CA GLY A 16 -11.68 35.50 15.22
C GLY A 16 -12.76 34.98 14.27
N ILE A 17 -12.33 34.39 13.17
CA ILE A 17 -13.20 33.56 12.34
C ILE A 17 -13.25 32.19 13.00
N ILE A 18 -14.27 31.95 13.82
CA ILE A 18 -14.63 30.61 14.27
C ILE A 18 -15.39 29.96 13.10
N ILE A 19 -14.71 29.13 12.32
CA ILE A 19 -15.38 28.27 11.33
C ILE A 19 -16.05 27.13 12.10
N LEU A 20 -17.34 27.29 12.42
CA LEU A 20 -18.20 26.18 12.81
C LEU A 20 -18.46 25.32 11.57
N ALA A 21 -17.55 24.39 11.30
CA ALA A 21 -17.79 23.35 10.30
C ALA A 21 -18.88 22.41 10.82
N SER A 22 -20.13 22.71 10.44
CA SER A 22 -21.30 21.89 10.71
C SER A 22 -21.18 20.55 10.00
N GLY A 23 -20.91 19.50 10.79
CA GLY A 23 -21.38 18.12 10.64
C GLY A 23 -21.69 17.59 9.23
N LEU A 24 -20.70 17.57 8.33
CA LEU A 24 -20.76 16.62 7.22
C LEU A 24 -20.72 15.22 7.84
N PRO A 25 -21.71 14.34 7.59
CA PRO A 25 -21.55 12.94 7.95
C PRO A 25 -20.31 12.46 7.20
N ALA A 26 -19.32 11.96 7.94
CA ALA A 26 -18.22 11.26 7.32
C ALA A 26 -18.86 10.13 6.50
N ALA A 27 -18.82 10.25 5.16
CA ALA A 27 -19.21 9.19 4.28
C ALA A 27 -18.45 7.94 4.75
N GLY A 28 -19.19 6.95 5.25
CA GLY A 28 -18.62 5.78 5.89
C GLY A 28 -17.63 5.15 4.93
N GLN A 29 -16.34 5.36 5.20
CA GLN A 29 -15.30 4.62 4.50
C GLN A 29 -15.57 3.17 4.87
N GLY A 30 -15.90 2.34 3.87
CA GLY A 30 -16.07 0.91 4.10
C GLY A 30 -14.87 0.40 4.88
N GLN A 31 -15.12 -0.31 5.99
CA GLN A 31 -14.05 -0.84 6.81
C GLN A 31 -13.06 -1.62 5.94
N PHE A 32 -11.77 -1.36 6.09
CA PHE A 32 -10.73 -2.11 5.38
C PHE A 32 -10.91 -3.61 5.66
N ASP A 33 -11.30 -4.37 4.64
CA ASP A 33 -11.41 -5.83 4.71
C ASP A 33 -10.15 -6.44 4.09
N PRO A 34 -9.25 -7.04 4.89
CA PRO A 34 -8.05 -7.69 4.39
C PRO A 34 -8.34 -8.96 3.57
N ARG A 35 -9.59 -9.45 3.56
CA ARG A 35 -10.03 -10.61 2.76
C ARG A 35 -10.54 -10.19 1.38
N ASN A 36 -10.78 -8.89 1.15
CA ASN A 36 -11.15 -8.39 -0.16
C ASN A 36 -9.90 -8.38 -1.05
N ILE A 37 -9.93 -9.16 -2.13
CA ILE A 37 -8.78 -9.32 -3.03
C ILE A 37 -8.37 -8.02 -3.72
N GLU A 38 -9.30 -7.09 -3.91
CA GLU A 38 -9.03 -5.74 -4.45
C GLU A 38 -8.10 -4.93 -3.55
N ASN A 39 -8.01 -5.28 -2.25
CA ASN A 39 -7.08 -4.68 -1.29
C ASN A 39 -5.76 -5.46 -1.17
N GLY A 40 -5.59 -6.53 -1.93
CA GLY A 40 -4.44 -7.43 -1.87
C GLY A 40 -3.18 -6.88 -2.56
N SER A 41 -2.10 -7.65 -2.48
CA SER A 41 -0.87 -7.40 -3.23
C SER A 41 -0.63 -8.58 -4.19
N ILE A 42 -0.24 -8.27 -5.42
CA ILE A 42 -0.04 -9.27 -6.47
C ILE A 42 1.25 -10.05 -6.20
N ILE A 43 1.17 -11.38 -6.29
CA ILE A 43 2.33 -12.27 -6.35
C ILE A 43 2.73 -12.37 -7.82
N PRO A 44 4.01 -12.22 -8.18
CA PRO A 44 4.43 -12.29 -9.58
C PRO A 44 4.32 -13.71 -10.14
N ASP A 45 4.05 -13.79 -11.45
CA ASP A 45 4.00 -15.02 -12.25
C ASP A 45 4.53 -14.74 -13.68
N GLU A 46 4.58 -15.78 -14.52
CA GLU A 46 4.92 -15.77 -15.93
C GLU A 46 3.68 -15.86 -16.85
N ASP A 47 2.70 -14.96 -16.66
CA ASP A 47 1.41 -14.85 -17.37
C ASP A 47 0.30 -15.80 -16.86
N TRP A 48 0.66 -16.94 -16.28
CA TRP A 48 -0.24 -17.84 -15.58
C TRP A 48 0.41 -18.34 -14.30
N GLY A 49 -0.34 -18.37 -13.19
CA GLY A 49 0.18 -18.77 -11.90
C GLY A 49 -0.89 -19.38 -11.01
N GLU A 50 -0.54 -20.46 -10.31
CA GLU A 50 -1.44 -21.17 -9.41
C GLU A 50 -0.72 -21.75 -8.18
N GLN A 51 -1.55 -22.18 -7.22
CA GLN A 51 -1.14 -22.92 -6.02
C GLN A 51 -0.03 -22.25 -5.19
N PRO A 52 -0.10 -20.94 -4.90
CA PRO A 52 0.93 -20.29 -4.10
C PRO A 52 0.94 -20.85 -2.67
N LEU A 53 2.11 -21.26 -2.20
CA LEU A 53 2.39 -21.59 -0.81
C LEU A 53 3.35 -20.56 -0.23
N ILE A 54 2.96 -19.91 0.88
CA ILE A 54 3.80 -18.94 1.59
C ILE A 54 4.17 -19.47 2.95
N VAL A 55 5.46 -19.44 3.27
CA VAL A 55 5.99 -19.70 4.62
C VAL A 55 6.81 -18.51 5.11
N LYS A 56 6.81 -18.30 6.42
CA LYS A 56 7.64 -17.28 7.07
C LYS A 56 8.99 -17.90 7.45
N LEU A 57 10.08 -17.34 6.94
CA LEU A 57 11.45 -17.71 7.31
C LEU A 57 11.78 -17.22 8.73
N GLN A 58 12.86 -17.76 9.32
CA GLN A 58 13.30 -17.41 10.67
C GLN A 58 13.60 -15.90 10.84
N ASP A 59 14.12 -15.26 9.80
CA ASP A 59 14.42 -13.81 9.78
C ASP A 59 13.20 -12.93 9.49
N GLY A 60 12.02 -13.54 9.35
CA GLY A 60 10.76 -12.85 9.14
C GLY A 60 10.39 -12.57 7.68
N ARG A 61 11.27 -12.88 6.72
CA ARG A 61 10.94 -12.82 5.29
C ARG A 61 9.89 -13.88 4.92
N TRP A 62 9.14 -13.61 3.86
CA TRP A 62 8.17 -14.54 3.30
C TRP A 62 8.79 -15.25 2.11
N PHE A 63 8.80 -16.57 2.13
CA PHE A 63 9.22 -17.42 1.02
C PHE A 63 7.96 -17.98 0.36
N CYS A 64 7.81 -17.75 -0.94
CA CYS A 64 6.67 -18.20 -1.72
C CYS A 64 7.14 -19.20 -2.77
N VAL A 65 6.45 -20.33 -2.89
CA VAL A 65 6.56 -21.27 -4.01
C VAL A 65 5.24 -21.23 -4.77
N LEU A 66 5.31 -21.26 -6.09
CA LEU A 66 4.14 -21.33 -6.97
C LEU A 66 4.47 -22.07 -8.26
N THR A 67 3.43 -22.60 -8.91
CA THR A 67 3.52 -23.10 -10.28
C THR A 67 3.20 -21.96 -11.23
N THR A 68 4.02 -21.77 -12.25
CA THR A 68 3.84 -20.70 -13.23
C THR A 68 4.31 -21.12 -14.61
N GLY A 69 3.99 -20.35 -15.64
CA GLY A 69 4.49 -20.55 -16.99
C GLY A 69 3.63 -19.83 -18.01
N ARG A 70 4.13 -19.71 -19.24
CA ARG A 70 3.40 -19.02 -20.32
C ARG A 70 2.16 -19.80 -20.74
N GLY A 71 1.13 -19.06 -21.15
CA GLY A 71 -0.07 -19.65 -21.75
C GLY A 71 -1.18 -19.95 -20.73
N LYS A 72 -1.74 -21.15 -20.77
CA LYS A 72 -2.90 -21.55 -19.96
C LYS A 72 -2.61 -22.78 -19.10
N GLU A 73 -3.52 -23.12 -18.21
CA GLU A 73 -3.50 -24.36 -17.44
C GLU A 73 -3.18 -25.59 -18.32
N GLY A 74 -2.16 -26.35 -17.92
CA GLY A 74 -1.69 -27.54 -18.63
C GLY A 74 -0.77 -27.29 -19.83
N SER A 75 -0.24 -26.08 -20.00
CA SER A 75 0.76 -25.79 -21.06
C SER A 75 2.13 -26.39 -20.71
N ASP A 76 2.91 -26.78 -21.72
CA ASP A 76 4.22 -27.43 -21.53
C ASP A 76 5.29 -26.54 -20.87
N SER A 77 5.10 -25.21 -20.87
CA SER A 77 6.02 -24.26 -20.25
C SER A 77 5.77 -24.03 -18.76
N GLN A 78 4.91 -24.85 -18.13
CA GLN A 78 4.65 -24.76 -16.70
C GLN A 78 5.78 -25.39 -15.90
N HIS A 79 6.26 -24.66 -14.89
CA HIS A 79 7.31 -25.11 -13.97
C HIS A 79 7.02 -24.60 -12.56
N ILE A 80 7.84 -25.02 -11.60
CA ILE A 80 7.83 -24.51 -10.23
C ILE A 80 8.92 -23.45 -10.03
N VAL A 81 8.56 -22.32 -9.44
CA VAL A 81 9.48 -21.23 -9.04
C VAL A 81 9.32 -20.90 -7.56
N TYR A 82 10.30 -20.16 -7.03
CA TYR A 82 10.16 -19.43 -5.79
C TYR A 82 10.44 -17.94 -5.93
N THR A 83 9.88 -17.16 -5.00
CA THR A 83 10.23 -15.76 -4.78
C THR A 83 10.20 -15.44 -3.28
N ILE A 84 10.86 -14.34 -2.90
CA ILE A 84 11.00 -13.92 -1.50
C ILE A 84 10.55 -12.46 -1.36
N SER A 85 9.81 -12.18 -0.30
CA SER A 85 9.44 -10.83 0.11
C SER A 85 10.02 -10.49 1.50
N SER A 86 10.61 -9.31 1.63
CA SER A 86 11.07 -8.75 2.92
C SER A 86 10.06 -7.82 3.58
N ASP A 87 8.94 -7.53 2.92
CA ASP A 87 7.98 -6.49 3.33
C ASP A 87 6.53 -7.01 3.43
N LYS A 88 6.38 -8.31 3.70
CA LYS A 88 5.10 -9.02 3.88
C LYS A 88 4.23 -9.02 2.60
N GLY A 89 4.87 -9.26 1.46
CA GLY A 89 4.21 -9.46 0.17
C GLY A 89 3.90 -8.17 -0.60
N LYS A 90 4.44 -7.01 -0.19
CA LYS A 90 4.25 -5.76 -0.95
C LYS A 90 5.16 -5.71 -2.17
N THR A 91 6.39 -6.21 -2.03
CA THR A 91 7.35 -6.39 -3.11
C THR A 91 7.98 -7.78 -3.04
N TRP A 92 8.41 -8.26 -4.20
CA TRP A 92 8.94 -9.61 -4.41
C TRP A 92 10.27 -9.55 -5.16
N MET A 93 11.19 -10.44 -4.81
CA MET A 93 12.39 -10.68 -5.63
C MET A 93 12.00 -11.26 -7.01
N PRO A 94 12.91 -11.20 -8.01
CA PRO A 94 12.69 -11.92 -9.27
C PRO A 94 12.38 -13.40 -9.03
N LEU A 95 11.50 -13.96 -9.86
CA LEU A 95 11.21 -15.39 -9.87
C LEU A 95 12.49 -16.18 -10.08
N ARG A 96 12.60 -17.30 -9.38
CA ARG A 96 13.74 -18.22 -9.48
C ARG A 96 13.23 -19.64 -9.65
N ASP A 97 13.67 -20.25 -10.74
CA ASP A 97 13.39 -21.62 -11.11
C ASP A 97 13.82 -22.60 -10.00
N ILE A 98 12.91 -23.48 -9.60
CA ILE A 98 13.21 -24.69 -8.83
C ILE A 98 13.56 -25.83 -9.80
N GLU A 99 12.88 -25.85 -10.94
CA GLU A 99 13.12 -26.76 -12.07
C GLU A 99 13.16 -25.97 -13.39
N PRO A 100 13.74 -26.51 -14.47
CA PRO A 100 13.77 -25.84 -15.76
C PRO A 100 12.38 -25.49 -16.30
N ALA A 101 12.29 -24.33 -16.95
CA ALA A 101 11.15 -23.90 -17.76
C ALA A 101 11.05 -24.61 -19.12
#